data_AF-A0A2K5Q3W9-F1
#
_entry.id   AF-A0A2K5Q3W9-F1
#
_cell.length_a   1.000
_cell.length_b   1.000
_cell.length_c   1.000
_cell.angle_alpha   90.00
_cell.angle_beta   90.00
_cell.angle_gamma   90.00
#
_symmetry.space_group_name_H-M   'P 1'
#
loop_
_entity.id
_entity.type
_entity.pdbx_description
1 polymer ?
#
loop_
_entity_poly.entity_id
_entity_poly.type
_entity_poly.pdbx_seq_one_letter_code
_entity_poly.pdbx_strand_id
1 'polypeptide(L)'
;MPSRLRKTWKLRGHMSHSHSHIGKHRKHPGGRSSAGGMHHHRINLNKYHPGYAGKVGKRHYHLKRKQSFCPTVNLDKFEQTLVNAAKNKTGAGKLPKQAVIVKSKFFSRRAEQKIKVVEGACVLVA
;
A
#
# COMPACT_ATOMS: atom_id res chain seq x y z
N MET A 1 -4.82 -18.55 28.58
CA MET A 1 -6.12 -17.91 28.29
C MET A 1 -5.92 -16.43 27.94
N PRO A 2 -6.35 -15.97 26.75
CA PRO A 2 -6.08 -14.61 26.26
C PRO A 2 -6.82 -13.51 27.04
N SER A 3 -7.89 -13.85 27.77
CA SER A 3 -8.64 -12.89 28.59
C SER A 3 -7.80 -12.28 29.71
N ARG A 4 -6.86 -13.04 30.31
CA ARG A 4 -6.06 -12.61 31.47
C ARG A 4 -5.19 -11.36 31.21
N LEU A 5 -4.78 -11.14 29.96
CA LEU A 5 -3.91 -10.02 29.59
C LEU A 5 -4.68 -8.75 29.21
N ARG A 6 -6.03 -8.77 29.21
CA ARG A 6 -6.85 -7.61 28.86
C ARG A 6 -6.77 -6.52 29.92
N LYS A 7 -6.76 -5.26 29.48
CA LYS A 7 -6.78 -4.08 30.37
C LYS A 7 -7.92 -4.10 31.40
N THR A 8 -9.05 -4.74 31.07
CA THR A 8 -10.22 -4.85 31.94
C THR A 8 -9.92 -5.58 33.25
N TRP A 9 -9.01 -6.56 33.24
CA TRP A 9 -8.61 -7.26 34.47
C TRP A 9 -7.79 -6.38 35.42
N LYS A 10 -6.95 -5.50 34.87
CA LYS A 10 -6.17 -4.52 35.65
C LYS A 10 -7.04 -3.41 36.25
N LEU A 11 -8.23 -3.18 35.70
CA LEU A 11 -9.12 -2.07 36.07
C LEU A 11 -10.26 -2.50 37.01
N ARG A 12 -10.28 -3.76 37.46
CA ARG A 12 -11.28 -4.24 38.43
C ARG A 12 -11.12 -3.47 39.75
N GLY A 13 -12.22 -3.04 40.35
CA GLY A 13 -12.22 -2.20 41.54
C GLY A 13 -12.19 -0.70 41.26
N HIS A 14 -11.83 -0.26 40.05
CA HIS A 14 -11.99 1.14 39.65
C HIS A 14 -13.45 1.43 39.31
N MET A 15 -14.00 2.47 39.94
CA MET A 15 -15.41 2.86 39.87
C MET A 15 -15.95 3.08 38.44
N SER A 16 -15.10 3.53 37.51
CA SER A 16 -15.50 3.84 36.13
C SER A 16 -14.68 3.10 35.07
N HIS A 17 -13.87 2.10 35.47
CA HIS A 17 -12.96 1.37 34.57
C HIS A 17 -12.10 2.29 33.69
N SER A 18 -11.47 3.31 34.29
CA SER A 18 -10.65 4.34 33.62
C SER A 18 -11.40 5.32 32.72
N HIS A 19 -12.74 5.34 32.74
CA HIS A 19 -13.52 6.42 32.13
C HIS A 19 -13.76 7.59 33.11
N SER A 20 -14.03 8.79 32.62
CA SER A 20 -14.24 9.94 33.50
C SER A 20 -15.53 9.80 34.31
N HIS A 21 -15.49 10.15 35.60
CA HIS A 21 -16.66 10.13 36.47
C HIS A 21 -17.74 11.14 36.07
N ILE A 22 -17.32 12.31 35.57
CA ILE A 22 -18.21 13.42 35.19
C ILE A 22 -18.81 13.18 33.79
N GLY A 23 -17.97 12.97 32.78
CA GLY A 23 -18.44 12.81 31.40
C GLY A 23 -19.27 11.55 31.14
N LYS A 24 -19.06 10.50 31.97
CA LYS A 24 -19.62 9.15 31.84
C LYS A 24 -19.37 8.50 30.47
N HIS A 25 -19.27 7.17 30.45
CA HIS A 25 -19.09 6.47 29.18
C HIS A 25 -20.42 6.34 28.44
N ARG A 26 -20.50 6.88 27.21
CA ARG A 26 -21.66 6.75 26.31
C ARG A 26 -21.23 6.08 25.00
N LYS A 27 -22.12 5.33 24.37
CA LYS A 27 -21.78 4.51 23.19
C LYS A 27 -21.29 5.33 21.98
N HIS A 28 -21.98 6.41 21.62
CA HIS A 28 -21.64 7.25 20.45
C HIS A 28 -22.03 8.73 20.68
N PRO A 29 -21.30 9.49 21.52
CA PRO A 29 -21.69 10.87 21.85
C PRO A 29 -21.57 11.85 20.66
N GLY A 30 -20.63 11.62 19.74
CA GLY A 30 -20.39 12.49 18.59
C GLY A 30 -20.98 11.99 17.27
N GLY A 31 -21.88 11.00 17.33
CA GLY A 31 -22.38 10.28 16.15
C GLY A 31 -21.73 8.91 15.95
N ARG A 32 -22.33 8.09 15.10
CA ARG A 32 -21.90 6.71 14.82
C ARG A 32 -21.00 6.68 13.59
N SER A 33 -19.89 5.94 13.66
CA SER A 33 -18.94 5.82 12.55
C SER A 33 -18.50 7.21 12.04
N SER A 34 -18.42 7.42 10.73
CA SER A 34 -18.00 8.67 10.08
C SER A 34 -19.05 9.80 10.10
N ALA A 35 -20.11 9.68 10.90
CA ALA A 35 -21.13 10.74 11.04
C ALA A 35 -20.50 12.04 11.58
N GLY A 36 -20.96 13.18 11.06
CA GLY A 36 -20.44 14.50 11.45
C GLY A 36 -19.09 14.88 10.81
N GLY A 37 -18.55 14.02 9.92
CA GLY A 37 -17.27 14.23 9.25
C GLY A 37 -17.12 15.61 8.61
N MET A 38 -18.15 16.14 7.96
CA MET A 38 -18.14 17.48 7.35
C MET A 38 -18.80 18.56 8.19
N HIS A 39 -19.13 18.27 9.44
CA HIS A 39 -19.74 19.20 10.38
C HIS A 39 -18.80 19.39 11.58
N HIS A 40 -19.16 18.88 12.75
CA HIS A 40 -18.37 19.02 13.97
C HIS A 40 -17.06 18.20 13.99
N HIS A 41 -16.88 17.21 13.10
CA HIS A 41 -15.62 16.47 12.94
C HIS A 41 -14.76 16.93 11.75
N ARG A 42 -15.10 18.07 11.12
CA ARG A 42 -14.42 18.59 9.91
C ARG A 42 -12.92 18.80 10.10
N ILE A 43 -12.49 19.27 11.27
CA ILE A 43 -11.07 19.51 11.55
C ILE A 43 -10.27 18.20 11.43
N ASN A 44 -10.81 17.10 11.94
CA ASN A 44 -10.16 15.79 11.88
C ASN A 44 -10.06 15.26 10.44
N LEU A 45 -11.14 15.38 9.66
CA LEU A 45 -11.11 14.98 8.24
C LEU A 45 -10.15 15.83 7.41
N ASN A 46 -10.15 17.15 7.57
CA ASN A 46 -9.26 18.01 6.80
C ASN A 46 -7.78 17.79 7.15
N LYS A 47 -7.48 17.46 8.41
CA LYS A 47 -6.10 17.25 8.86
C LYS A 47 -5.51 15.92 8.41
N TYR A 48 -6.25 14.83 8.55
CA TYR A 48 -5.72 13.48 8.32
C TYR A 48 -6.24 12.80 7.05
N HIS A 49 -7.32 13.32 6.47
CA HIS A 49 -7.97 12.75 5.29
C HIS A 49 -8.26 13.81 4.22
N PRO A 50 -7.24 14.54 3.73
CA PRO A 50 -7.43 15.52 2.67
C PRO A 50 -7.98 14.84 1.41
N GLY A 51 -8.98 15.45 0.78
CA GLY A 51 -9.63 14.92 -0.42
C GLY A 51 -10.65 13.79 -0.17
N TYR A 52 -10.98 13.48 1.09
CA TYR A 52 -11.94 12.43 1.41
C TYR A 52 -13.36 12.71 0.89
N ALA A 53 -13.81 13.97 0.93
CA ALA A 53 -15.05 14.35 0.24
C ALA A 53 -14.76 15.23 -0.96
N GLY A 54 -15.70 15.15 -1.90
CA GLY A 54 -15.55 15.69 -3.24
C GLY A 54 -15.76 14.57 -4.25
N LYS A 55 -16.13 14.95 -5.47
CA LYS A 55 -16.30 14.01 -6.58
C LYS A 55 -15.18 14.26 -7.59
N VAL A 56 -14.45 13.20 -7.94
CA VAL A 56 -13.32 13.27 -8.88
C VAL A 56 -13.54 12.26 -10.01
N GLY A 57 -13.20 12.66 -11.24
CA GLY A 57 -13.20 11.77 -12.41
C GLY A 57 -14.58 11.34 -12.91
N LYS A 58 -14.60 10.24 -13.66
CA LYS A 58 -15.81 9.64 -14.26
C LYS A 58 -16.01 8.23 -13.71
N ARG A 59 -17.25 7.70 -13.78
CA ARG A 59 -17.56 6.32 -13.38
C ARG A 59 -17.10 5.34 -14.46
N HIS A 60 -16.32 4.32 -14.09
CA HIS A 60 -15.97 3.20 -14.96
C HIS A 60 -16.90 2.02 -14.65
N TYR A 61 -17.93 1.84 -15.49
CA TYR A 61 -18.89 0.75 -15.33
C TYR A 61 -18.30 -0.58 -15.81
N HIS A 62 -18.75 -1.69 -15.22
CA HIS A 62 -18.33 -3.05 -15.59
C HIS A 62 -16.80 -3.26 -15.62
N LEU A 63 -16.08 -2.65 -14.67
CA LEU A 63 -14.62 -2.74 -14.58
C LEU A 63 -14.15 -4.19 -14.41
N LYS A 64 -13.55 -4.76 -15.46
CA LYS A 64 -12.90 -6.08 -15.43
C LYS A 64 -11.41 -5.94 -15.09
N ARG A 65 -11.08 -6.00 -13.79
CA ARG A 65 -9.70 -5.80 -13.28
C ARG A 65 -8.64 -6.70 -13.93
N LYS A 66 -9.01 -7.91 -14.40
CA LYS A 66 -8.09 -8.84 -15.09
C LYS A 66 -7.61 -8.31 -16.44
N GLN A 67 -8.41 -7.50 -17.14
CA GLN A 67 -8.02 -6.94 -18.45
C GLN A 67 -6.97 -5.84 -18.32
N SER A 68 -7.03 -5.05 -17.24
CA SER A 68 -6.05 -4.01 -16.93
C SER A 68 -4.92 -4.51 -16.02
N PHE A 69 -4.76 -5.83 -15.86
CA PHE A 69 -3.72 -6.40 -15.00
C PHE A 69 -2.37 -6.35 -15.71
N CYS A 70 -1.44 -5.55 -15.17
CA CYS A 70 -0.10 -5.38 -15.70
C CYS A 70 0.92 -5.36 -14.54
N PRO A 71 1.41 -6.53 -14.08
CA PRO A 71 2.41 -6.58 -13.04
C PRO A 71 3.72 -5.95 -13.56
N THR A 72 4.27 -5.01 -12.81
CA THR A 72 5.51 -4.30 -13.19
C THR A 72 6.68 -4.86 -12.39
N VAL A 73 7.77 -5.17 -13.08
CA VAL A 73 9.05 -5.57 -12.46
C VAL A 73 10.12 -4.57 -12.85
N ASN A 74 10.86 -4.05 -11.87
CA ASN A 74 11.96 -3.12 -12.11
C ASN A 74 13.22 -3.87 -12.56
N LEU A 75 14.00 -3.26 -13.45
CA LEU A 75 15.26 -3.81 -13.94
C LEU A 75 16.27 -4.10 -12.81
N ASP A 76 16.28 -3.28 -11.76
CA ASP A 76 17.17 -3.45 -10.61
C ASP A 76 16.91 -4.74 -9.83
N LYS A 77 15.71 -5.33 -9.98
CA LYS A 77 15.33 -6.62 -9.36
C LYS A 77 15.66 -7.83 -10.23
N PHE A 78 16.07 -7.63 -11.49
CA PHE A 78 16.48 -8.74 -12.35
C PHE A 78 17.78 -9.39 -11.85
N GLU A 79 18.74 -8.58 -11.36
CA GLU A 79 19.97 -9.12 -10.76
C GLU A 79 19.65 -10.04 -9.57
N GLN A 80 18.76 -9.63 -8.66
CA GLN A 80 18.41 -10.48 -7.51
C GLN A 80 17.73 -11.78 -7.91
N THR A 81 16.88 -11.77 -8.93
CA THR A 81 16.18 -13.00 -9.36
C THR A 81 17.15 -13.98 -10.05
N LEU A 82 18.08 -13.48 -10.86
CA LEU A 82 19.12 -14.29 -11.51
C LEU A 82 20.18 -14.78 -10.51
N VAL A 83 20.60 -13.94 -9.57
CA VAL A 83 21.60 -14.26 -8.54
C VAL A 83 21.03 -15.16 -7.45
N ASN A 84 19.76 -15.03 -7.05
CA ASN A 84 19.14 -15.94 -6.07
C ASN A 84 18.89 -17.35 -6.63
N ALA A 85 18.72 -17.49 -7.95
CA ALA A 85 18.75 -18.80 -8.60
C ALA A 85 20.16 -19.41 -8.66
N ALA A 86 21.22 -18.60 -8.49
CA ALA A 86 22.62 -19.01 -8.73
C ALA A 86 23.55 -19.04 -7.50
N LYS A 87 23.28 -18.29 -6.41
CA LYS A 87 23.85 -18.36 -5.03
C LYS A 87 23.72 -17.02 -4.29
N ASN A 88 23.48 -17.09 -2.98
CA ASN A 88 23.42 -15.99 -2.00
C ASN A 88 24.52 -14.93 -2.17
N LYS A 89 24.15 -13.66 -2.43
CA LYS A 89 24.80 -12.44 -1.90
C LYS A 89 24.07 -11.16 -2.31
N THR A 90 23.96 -10.25 -1.35
CA THR A 90 23.36 -8.91 -1.40
C THR A 90 24.21 -7.91 -2.19
N GLY A 91 23.57 -7.05 -2.97
CA GLY A 91 24.21 -5.90 -3.65
C GLY A 91 23.23 -5.13 -4.53
N ALA A 92 23.31 -3.81 -4.53
CA ALA A 92 22.30 -2.90 -5.04
C ALA A 92 22.33 -2.69 -6.57
N GLY A 93 21.20 -2.97 -7.22
CA GLY A 93 20.51 -2.06 -8.14
C GLY A 93 21.29 -1.52 -9.35
N LYS A 94 21.93 -2.38 -10.12
CA LYS A 94 22.33 -2.07 -11.51
C LYS A 94 21.89 -3.21 -12.42
N LEU A 95 21.92 -2.99 -13.73
CA LEU A 95 21.93 -4.12 -14.65
C LEU A 95 23.35 -4.71 -14.62
N PRO A 96 23.51 -6.04 -14.74
CA PRO A 96 24.84 -6.59 -14.88
C PRO A 96 25.44 -5.97 -16.16
N LYS A 97 26.75 -5.72 -16.19
CA LYS A 97 27.44 -5.21 -17.40
C LYS A 97 27.44 -6.22 -18.57
N GLN A 98 26.61 -7.25 -18.48
CA GLN A 98 26.44 -8.32 -19.42
C GLN A 98 25.15 -8.09 -20.21
N ALA A 99 25.16 -8.42 -21.50
CA ALA A 99 23.97 -8.35 -22.33
C ALA A 99 22.87 -9.27 -21.78
N VAL A 100 21.66 -8.73 -21.62
CA VAL A 100 20.48 -9.45 -21.14
C VAL A 100 19.34 -9.34 -22.16
N ILE A 101 18.65 -10.45 -22.41
CA ILE A 101 17.43 -10.46 -23.21
C ILE A 101 16.23 -10.45 -22.27
N VAL A 102 15.40 -9.41 -22.37
CA VAL A 102 14.18 -9.28 -21.55
C VAL A 102 12.97 -9.52 -22.43
N LYS A 103 12.13 -10.48 -22.05
CA LYS A 103 10.86 -10.80 -22.71
C LYS A 103 9.70 -10.24 -21.90
N SER A 104 8.91 -9.33 -22.46
CA SER A 104 7.74 -8.78 -21.77
C SER A 104 6.72 -8.21 -22.75
N LYS A 105 5.50 -7.97 -22.26
CA LYS A 105 4.42 -7.35 -23.06
C LYS A 105 4.59 -5.85 -23.25
N PHE A 106 5.16 -5.16 -22.26
CA PHE A 106 5.30 -3.71 -22.26
C PHE A 106 6.64 -3.32 -21.66
N PHE A 107 7.33 -2.39 -22.31
CA PHE A 107 8.54 -1.76 -21.80
C PHE A 107 8.31 -0.27 -21.57
N SER A 108 8.92 0.27 -20.51
CA SER A 108 9.04 1.72 -20.37
C SER A 108 10.19 2.22 -21.23
N ARG A 109 10.08 3.44 -21.78
CA ARG A 109 11.14 4.07 -22.59
C ARG A 109 12.50 4.07 -21.87
N ARG A 110 12.51 4.32 -20.55
CA ARG A 110 13.72 4.27 -19.72
C ARG A 110 14.29 2.85 -19.61
N ALA A 111 13.43 1.83 -19.52
CA ALA A 111 13.87 0.45 -19.44
C ALA A 111 14.53 0.00 -20.75
N GLU A 112 13.95 0.34 -21.90
CA GLU A 112 14.54 0.04 -23.20
C GLU A 112 15.91 0.69 -23.39
N GLN A 113 16.03 1.97 -23.03
CA GLN A 113 17.31 2.69 -23.09
C GLN A 113 18.39 2.02 -22.24
N LYS A 114 18.06 1.63 -21.00
CA LYS A 114 19.00 0.94 -20.11
C LYS A 114 19.42 -0.43 -20.63
N ILE A 115 18.49 -1.19 -21.21
CA ILE A 115 18.78 -2.51 -21.79
C ILE A 115 19.68 -2.36 -23.01
N LYS A 116 19.42 -1.38 -23.89
CA LYS A 116 20.26 -1.09 -25.05
C LYS A 116 21.67 -0.65 -24.69
N VAL A 117 21.84 0.10 -23.59
CA VAL A 117 23.17 0.54 -23.10
C VAL A 117 24.05 -0.64 -22.70
N VAL A 118 23.48 -1.75 -22.21
CA VAL A 118 24.22 -2.98 -21.89
C VAL A 118 24.24 -3.99 -23.04
N GLU A 119 23.94 -3.53 -24.27
CA GLU A 119 23.85 -4.35 -25.48
C GLU A 119 22.82 -5.51 -25.37
N GLY A 120 21.85 -5.36 -24.47
CA GLY A 120 20.74 -6.29 -24.29
C GLY A 120 19.63 -6.08 -25.33
N ALA A 121 18.71 -7.04 -25.39
CA ALA A 121 17.57 -7.02 -26.30
C ALA A 121 16.24 -6.96 -25.55
N CYS A 122 15.32 -6.09 -26.02
CA CYS A 122 13.93 -6.08 -25.59
C CYS A 122 13.08 -6.88 -26.58
N VAL A 123 12.47 -7.95 -26.10
CA VAL A 123 11.61 -8.82 -26.91
C VAL A 123 10.16 -8.68 -26.45
N LEU A 124 9.29 -8.27 -27.36
CA LEU A 124 7.85 -8.16 -27.09
C LEU A 124 7.20 -9.55 -27.15
N VAL A 125 6.43 -9.89 -26.12
CA VAL A 125 5.68 -11.15 -26.01
C VAL A 125 4.23 -10.85 -25.62
N ALA A 126 3.27 -11.57 -26.21
CA ALA A 126 1.83 -11.35 -26.05
C ALA A 126 1.29 -11.71 -24.65
#